data_AF-A0A6B3NFF1-F1
#
_entry.id   AF-A0A6B3NFF1-F1
#
_cell.length_a   1.000
_cell.length_b   1.000
_cell.length_c   1.000
_cell.angle_alpha   90.00
_cell.angle_beta   90.00
_cell.angle_gamma   90.00
#
_symmetry.space_group_name_H-M   'P 1'
#
loop_
_entity.id
_entity.type
_entity.pdbx_description
1 polymer ?
#
loop_
_entity_poly.entity_id
_entity_poly.type
_entity_poly.pdbx_seq_one_letter_code
_entity_poly.pdbx_strand_id
1 'polypeptide(L)'
;MLLQNYLQSLSFRLLVGMISSLIFITVAEAFFPLHGLSKPVIVASESDDKDSDWGEPHTGSQTATGARNDCPDINSYLTALMPKTNWGKTVSQSPTFWFYVPYTSEQIAFGKFVLQDKEGFNKIEPIQFTLPETPGFVSFTLSETTPPLEVETDYYWAFELYCNPQNRTPLYVEGWIQWTLPSEDMNNQLDVGTTPAHQVYWKNAIWFDAVNELTQQRLMQPMDRVLEAEWLRLLQDGGLDTEQLPTEPILGAVIIEN
;
A
#
# COMPACT_ATOMS: atom_id res chain seq x y z
N MET A 1 20.57 3.17 59.91
CA MET A 1 21.61 3.50 60.90
C MET A 1 22.90 2.89 60.37
N LEU A 2 23.91 3.73 60.13
CA LEU A 2 25.28 3.38 59.71
C LEU A 2 25.40 2.94 58.23
N LEU A 3 25.97 3.78 57.36
CA LEU A 3 27.41 3.88 57.11
C LEU A 3 28.00 2.53 56.70
N GLN A 4 27.80 2.17 55.43
CA GLN A 4 28.75 1.34 54.72
C GLN A 4 28.60 1.55 53.20
N ASN A 5 29.73 1.75 52.54
CA ASN A 5 29.93 1.69 51.08
C ASN A 5 29.92 3.00 50.28
N TYR A 6 30.27 4.11 50.92
CA TYR A 6 30.88 5.26 50.23
C TYR A 6 32.39 5.12 50.43
N LEU A 7 33.12 4.56 49.44
CA LEU A 7 34.60 4.61 49.27
C LEU A 7 35.07 3.39 48.44
N GLN A 8 34.76 3.28 47.14
CA GLN A 8 35.51 2.42 46.20
C GLN A 8 35.43 2.86 44.71
N SER A 9 35.11 4.12 44.39
CA SER A 9 35.04 4.57 42.98
C SER A 9 36.20 5.46 42.51
N LEU A 10 37.29 5.58 43.28
CA LEU A 10 38.35 6.54 42.95
C LEU A 10 39.75 5.91 43.02
N SER A 11 40.08 5.00 42.10
CA SER A 11 41.48 4.65 41.76
C SER A 11 41.56 3.63 40.61
N PHE A 12 41.40 4.07 39.37
CA PHE A 12 41.82 3.36 38.14
C PHE A 12 41.49 4.30 36.96
N ARG A 13 42.36 4.74 36.06
CA ARG A 13 43.75 4.45 35.72
C ARG A 13 44.33 5.71 35.07
N LEU A 14 45.46 6.21 35.59
CA LEU A 14 46.38 7.10 34.88
C LEU A 14 47.51 6.21 34.33
N LEU A 15 47.62 6.10 33.00
CA LEU A 15 48.87 5.98 32.21
C LEU A 15 48.56 5.34 30.84
N VAL A 16 48.49 6.15 29.77
CA VAL A 16 49.10 5.96 28.44
C VAL A 16 49.03 7.38 27.83
N GLY A 17 50.09 8.15 27.64
CA GLY A 17 51.29 7.84 26.87
C GLY A 17 51.28 8.77 25.65
N MET A 18 51.86 9.97 25.80
CA MET A 18 52.09 10.93 24.71
C MET A 18 53.00 10.31 23.65
N ILE A 19 52.54 10.18 22.40
CA ILE A 19 53.42 10.14 21.23
C ILE A 19 52.82 11.01 20.12
N SER A 20 53.51 12.13 19.90
CA SER A 20 53.46 13.00 18.74
C SER A 20 53.85 12.23 17.47
N SER A 21 53.03 12.30 16.43
CA SER A 21 53.54 12.25 15.06
C SER A 21 52.60 12.98 14.10
N LEU A 22 52.98 14.19 13.72
CA LEU A 22 52.38 14.97 12.64
C LEU A 22 52.86 14.38 11.31
N ILE A 23 51.98 13.72 10.57
CA ILE A 23 52.23 13.34 9.19
C ILE A 23 51.77 14.50 8.31
N PHE A 24 52.73 15.32 7.87
CA PHE A 24 52.53 16.24 6.76
C PHE A 24 52.47 15.41 5.46
N ILE A 25 51.26 15.19 4.94
CA ILE A 25 51.09 14.70 3.57
C ILE A 25 51.09 15.91 2.65
N THR A 26 52.22 16.17 2.00
CA THR A 26 52.30 17.06 0.84
C THR A 26 51.59 16.37 -0.33
N VAL A 27 50.38 16.82 -0.67
CA VAL A 27 49.72 16.40 -1.91
C VAL A 27 50.34 17.20 -3.05
N ALA A 28 51.14 16.54 -3.87
CA ALA A 28 51.64 17.10 -5.12
C ALA A 28 50.48 17.25 -6.10
N GLU A 29 50.26 18.45 -6.62
CA GLU A 29 49.31 18.71 -7.69
C GLU A 29 49.80 18.05 -8.98
N ALA A 30 49.19 16.93 -9.36
CA ALA A 30 49.33 16.36 -10.69
C ALA A 30 48.32 17.02 -11.62
N PHE A 31 48.79 17.97 -12.44
CA PHE A 31 48.09 18.48 -13.61
C PHE A 31 47.90 17.34 -14.61
N PHE A 32 46.67 16.80 -14.70
CA PHE A 32 46.27 15.92 -15.80
C PHE A 32 45.68 16.76 -16.94
N PRO A 33 46.11 16.56 -18.20
CA PRO A 33 45.57 17.29 -19.34
C PRO A 33 44.12 16.86 -19.60
N LEU A 34 43.22 17.84 -19.76
CA LEU A 34 41.86 17.62 -20.24
C LEU A 34 41.92 17.09 -21.67
N HIS A 35 41.70 15.80 -21.84
CA HIS A 35 41.47 15.16 -23.13
C HIS A 35 40.02 14.71 -23.23
N GLY A 36 39.31 15.28 -24.21
CA GLY A 36 38.15 14.67 -24.85
C GLY A 36 36.84 14.66 -24.06
N LEU A 37 36.06 15.74 -24.17
CA LEU A 37 34.60 15.67 -23.98
C LEU A 37 33.99 14.88 -25.14
N SER A 38 34.00 13.55 -25.07
CA SER A 38 32.98 12.75 -25.77
C SER A 38 31.71 12.80 -24.93
N LYS A 39 30.72 13.57 -25.39
CA LYS A 39 29.38 13.58 -24.79
C LYS A 39 28.86 12.14 -24.71
N PRO A 40 28.38 11.64 -23.56
CA PRO A 40 27.64 10.40 -23.55
C PRO A 40 26.37 10.64 -24.35
N VAL A 41 26.23 9.91 -25.46
CA VAL A 41 24.94 9.72 -26.12
C VAL A 41 24.07 9.01 -25.09
N ILE A 42 23.11 9.74 -24.52
CA ILE A 42 22.03 9.13 -23.75
C ILE A 42 21.23 8.33 -24.79
N VAL A 43 21.58 7.05 -24.91
CA VAL A 43 20.64 6.07 -25.44
C VAL A 43 19.55 6.03 -24.38
N ALA A 44 18.38 6.57 -24.71
CA ALA A 44 17.18 6.32 -23.93
C ALA A 44 17.03 4.80 -23.90
N SER A 45 17.31 4.18 -22.76
CA SER A 45 16.86 2.83 -22.52
C SER A 45 15.34 2.91 -22.50
N GLU A 46 14.74 2.32 -23.52
CA GLU A 46 13.36 1.86 -23.49
C GLU A 46 13.12 1.28 -22.08
N SER A 47 12.15 1.85 -21.35
CA SER A 47 11.76 1.33 -20.06
C SER A 47 11.21 -0.07 -20.32
N ASP A 48 12.02 -1.08 -20.04
CA ASP A 48 11.54 -2.45 -19.89
C ASP A 48 10.48 -2.42 -18.78
N ASP A 49 9.21 -2.33 -19.18
CA ASP A 49 8.07 -2.67 -18.36
C ASP A 49 8.28 -4.13 -17.94
N LYS A 50 8.85 -4.32 -16.74
CA LYS A 50 8.78 -5.63 -16.09
C LYS A 50 7.30 -5.92 -15.91
N ASP A 51 6.79 -6.84 -16.71
CA ASP A 51 5.50 -7.50 -16.48
C ASP A 51 5.36 -7.74 -14.98
N SER A 52 4.46 -6.99 -14.35
CA SER A 52 4.12 -7.22 -12.96
C SER A 52 3.58 -8.65 -12.88
N ASP A 53 4.08 -9.46 -11.94
CA ASP A 53 3.62 -10.84 -11.69
C ASP A 53 2.13 -10.91 -11.25
N TRP A 54 1.48 -9.75 -11.19
CA TRP A 54 0.08 -9.52 -10.85
C TRP A 54 -0.88 -9.65 -12.03
N GLY A 55 -0.53 -10.44 -13.06
CA GLY A 55 -1.41 -10.79 -14.18
C GLY A 55 -1.46 -9.75 -15.31
N GLU A 56 -2.32 -10.02 -16.32
CA GLU A 56 -2.48 -9.14 -17.48
C GLU A 56 -3.29 -7.86 -17.12
N PRO A 57 -3.05 -6.73 -17.80
CA PRO A 57 -3.83 -5.51 -17.59
C PRO A 57 -5.32 -5.70 -17.89
N HIS A 58 -6.16 -5.27 -16.95
CA HIS A 58 -7.60 -5.20 -17.07
C HIS A 58 -8.07 -3.75 -17.18
N THR A 59 -9.27 -3.55 -17.72
CA THR A 59 -9.92 -2.23 -17.72
C THR A 59 -10.17 -1.78 -16.29
N GLY A 60 -9.84 -0.54 -15.99
CA GLY A 60 -10.16 0.06 -14.71
C GLY A 60 -9.30 1.28 -14.44
N SER A 61 -9.43 1.82 -13.24
CA SER A 61 -8.60 2.93 -12.79
C SER A 61 -8.40 2.87 -11.29
N GLN A 62 -7.14 2.61 -10.89
CA GLN A 62 -6.71 2.70 -9.50
C GLN A 62 -6.68 4.14 -8.95
N THR A 63 -6.78 5.17 -9.79
CA THR A 63 -6.76 6.59 -9.35
C THR A 63 -7.86 7.38 -10.03
N ALA A 64 -8.69 8.06 -9.25
CA ALA A 64 -9.79 8.85 -9.79
C ALA A 64 -9.29 10.21 -10.31
N THR A 65 -8.83 10.25 -11.57
CA THR A 65 -8.38 11.49 -12.21
C THR A 65 -9.46 12.08 -13.14
N GLY A 66 -9.70 13.39 -13.07
CA GLY A 66 -10.37 14.14 -14.15
C GLY A 66 -11.88 13.94 -14.30
N ALA A 67 -12.61 13.65 -13.23
CA ALA A 67 -14.07 13.53 -13.27
C ALA A 67 -14.77 14.91 -13.18
N ARG A 68 -15.79 15.13 -14.02
CA ARG A 68 -16.75 16.25 -13.86
C ARG A 68 -17.78 15.89 -12.78
N ASN A 69 -17.32 15.76 -11.54
CA ASN A 69 -18.18 15.51 -10.39
C ASN A 69 -18.37 16.81 -9.58
N ASP A 70 -19.26 16.75 -8.59
CA ASP A 70 -19.52 17.88 -7.67
C ASP A 70 -18.57 17.85 -6.45
N CYS A 71 -17.50 17.06 -6.51
CA CYS A 71 -16.57 16.96 -5.38
C CYS A 71 -15.63 18.17 -5.34
N PRO A 72 -15.22 18.61 -4.14
CA PRO A 72 -14.24 19.68 -4.02
C PRO A 72 -12.94 19.34 -4.74
N ASP A 73 -12.36 20.33 -5.43
CA ASP A 73 -11.00 20.25 -5.97
C ASP A 73 -9.99 20.21 -4.81
N ILE A 74 -9.17 19.17 -4.80
CA ILE A 74 -8.17 18.90 -3.77
C ILE A 74 -6.86 18.45 -4.41
N ASN A 75 -5.75 18.55 -3.66
CA ASN A 75 -4.40 18.29 -4.19
C ASN A 75 -3.99 16.80 -4.14
N SER A 76 -4.93 15.90 -3.84
CA SER A 76 -4.70 14.46 -3.77
C SER A 76 -5.86 13.74 -4.45
N TYR A 77 -5.66 12.48 -4.84
CA TYR A 77 -6.65 11.70 -5.58
C TYR A 77 -7.13 10.50 -4.78
N LEU A 78 -8.42 10.18 -4.89
CA LEU A 78 -8.95 8.88 -4.46
C LEU A 78 -8.14 7.77 -5.16
N THR A 79 -7.55 6.88 -4.37
CA THR A 79 -6.63 5.85 -4.86
C THR A 79 -6.97 4.49 -4.28
N ALA A 80 -7.15 3.47 -5.13
CA ALA A 80 -7.24 2.08 -4.70
C ALA A 80 -5.84 1.50 -4.50
N LEU A 81 -5.63 0.79 -3.39
CA LEU A 81 -4.37 0.10 -3.11
C LEU A 81 -4.33 -1.24 -3.85
N MET A 82 -4.20 -1.17 -5.16
CA MET A 82 -4.20 -2.32 -6.05
C MET A 82 -3.15 -2.27 -7.15
N PRO A 83 -2.85 -3.40 -7.84
CA PRO A 83 -1.87 -3.39 -8.91
C PRO A 83 -2.28 -2.47 -10.06
N LYS A 84 -1.31 -1.91 -10.77
CA LYS A 84 -1.50 -1.10 -11.99
C LYS A 84 -2.21 -1.84 -13.12
N THR A 85 -2.25 -3.18 -13.05
CA THR A 85 -3.04 -4.03 -13.95
C THR A 85 -4.55 -3.94 -13.67
N ASN A 86 -4.96 -3.22 -12.61
CA ASN A 86 -6.34 -3.12 -12.11
C ASN A 86 -6.98 -4.47 -11.77
N TRP A 87 -6.17 -5.50 -11.49
CA TRP A 87 -6.64 -6.85 -11.20
C TRP A 87 -5.81 -7.49 -10.08
N GLY A 88 -6.43 -8.34 -9.28
CA GLY A 88 -5.73 -9.09 -8.23
C GLY A 88 -6.53 -10.28 -7.73
N LYS A 89 -5.85 -11.21 -7.05
CA LYS A 89 -6.46 -12.41 -6.47
C LYS A 89 -6.71 -12.28 -4.97
N THR A 90 -7.74 -12.98 -4.51
CA THR A 90 -8.05 -13.19 -3.10
C THR A 90 -8.27 -14.68 -2.81
N VAL A 91 -7.91 -15.13 -1.62
CA VAL A 91 -8.33 -16.45 -1.08
C VAL A 91 -9.30 -16.31 0.09
N SER A 92 -9.47 -15.10 0.61
CA SER A 92 -10.46 -14.81 1.65
C SER A 92 -11.89 -14.92 1.12
N GLN A 93 -12.75 -15.57 1.90
CA GLN A 93 -14.21 -15.58 1.69
C GLN A 93 -14.85 -14.20 1.96
N SER A 94 -14.15 -13.34 2.71
CA SER A 94 -14.52 -11.95 2.97
C SER A 94 -13.36 -11.04 2.58
N PRO A 95 -13.13 -10.77 1.28
CA PRO A 95 -12.00 -9.94 0.88
C PRO A 95 -12.14 -8.52 1.41
N THR A 96 -10.99 -7.90 1.64
CA THR A 96 -10.91 -6.51 2.07
C THR A 96 -10.16 -5.70 1.04
N PHE A 97 -10.80 -4.61 0.61
CA PHE A 97 -10.26 -3.64 -0.32
C PHE A 97 -9.77 -2.43 0.46
N TRP A 98 -8.63 -1.87 0.07
CA TRP A 98 -8.05 -0.71 0.73
C TRP A 98 -7.96 0.48 -0.23
N PHE A 99 -8.30 1.67 0.28
CA PHE A 99 -8.36 2.89 -0.48
C PHE A 99 -7.74 4.03 0.31
N TYR A 100 -6.98 4.90 -0.34
CA TYR A 100 -6.73 6.24 0.17
C TYR A 100 -7.86 7.17 -0.24
N VAL A 101 -8.51 7.79 0.74
CA VAL A 101 -9.63 8.71 0.56
C VAL A 101 -9.23 10.10 1.03
N PRO A 102 -9.11 11.09 0.12
CA PRO A 102 -8.67 12.44 0.47
C PRO A 102 -9.81 13.38 0.90
N TYR A 103 -10.96 12.83 1.30
CA TYR A 103 -12.17 13.60 1.66
C TYR A 103 -12.64 13.26 3.07
N THR A 104 -13.32 14.22 3.69
CA THR A 104 -14.03 14.00 4.97
C THR A 104 -15.46 13.52 4.75
N SER A 105 -16.08 13.00 5.81
CA SER A 105 -17.52 12.68 5.84
C SER A 105 -18.44 13.89 5.61
N GLU A 106 -17.98 15.12 5.83
CA GLU A 106 -18.77 16.33 5.53
C GLU A 106 -18.77 16.67 4.03
N GLN A 107 -17.72 16.26 3.31
CA GLN A 107 -17.57 16.52 1.87
C GLN A 107 -18.21 15.44 1.00
N ILE A 108 -18.40 14.23 1.54
CA ILE A 108 -19.01 13.09 0.86
C ILE A 108 -20.37 12.80 1.49
N ALA A 109 -21.44 12.87 0.71
CA ALA A 109 -22.79 12.60 1.18
C ALA A 109 -23.00 11.11 1.51
N PHE A 110 -22.50 10.21 0.66
CA PHE A 110 -22.44 8.76 0.89
C PHE A 110 -21.47 8.12 -0.10
N GLY A 111 -21.04 6.89 0.21
CA GLY A 111 -20.31 6.03 -0.70
C GLY A 111 -21.10 4.78 -1.07
N LYS A 112 -20.74 4.16 -2.19
CA LYS A 112 -21.27 2.86 -2.62
C LYS A 112 -20.15 1.95 -3.05
N PHE A 113 -20.21 0.71 -2.60
CA PHE A 113 -19.39 -0.37 -3.12
C PHE A 113 -20.23 -1.21 -4.07
N VAL A 114 -19.75 -1.36 -5.31
CA VAL A 114 -20.41 -2.14 -6.34
C VAL A 114 -19.57 -3.38 -6.61
N LEU A 115 -20.24 -4.53 -6.72
CA LEU A 115 -19.63 -5.77 -7.21
C LEU A 115 -20.55 -6.38 -8.26
N GLN A 116 -20.00 -6.75 -9.40
CA GLN A 116 -20.72 -7.43 -10.46
C GLN A 116 -19.84 -8.46 -11.16
N ASP A 117 -20.45 -9.53 -11.68
CA ASP A 117 -19.74 -10.49 -12.52
C ASP A 117 -19.25 -9.86 -13.84
N LYS A 118 -18.36 -10.59 -14.52
CA LYS A 118 -17.78 -10.18 -15.81
C LYS A 118 -18.83 -9.85 -16.88
N GLU A 119 -19.98 -10.50 -16.84
CA GLU A 119 -21.05 -10.32 -17.82
C GLU A 119 -21.98 -9.14 -17.48
N GLY A 120 -21.90 -8.60 -16.26
CA GLY A 120 -22.76 -7.54 -15.74
C GLY A 120 -24.18 -8.00 -15.42
N PHE A 121 -24.44 -9.31 -15.43
CA PHE A 121 -25.76 -9.89 -15.20
C PHE A 121 -26.02 -10.14 -13.72
N ASN A 122 -25.02 -10.58 -12.97
CA ASN A 122 -25.11 -10.78 -11.53
C ASN A 122 -24.46 -9.59 -10.82
N LYS A 123 -25.24 -8.52 -10.66
CA LYS A 123 -24.87 -7.36 -9.84
C LYS A 123 -25.36 -7.59 -8.42
N ILE A 124 -24.45 -7.59 -7.45
CA ILE A 124 -24.83 -7.49 -6.05
C ILE A 124 -25.42 -6.08 -5.86
N GLU A 125 -26.51 -5.99 -5.09
CA GLU A 125 -27.07 -4.69 -4.71
C GLU A 125 -25.96 -3.81 -4.12
N PRO A 126 -25.74 -2.59 -4.63
CA PRO A 126 -24.67 -1.72 -4.15
C PRO A 126 -24.75 -1.52 -2.63
N ILE A 127 -23.63 -1.75 -1.96
CA ILE A 127 -23.54 -1.63 -0.50
C ILE A 127 -23.21 -0.18 -0.17
N GLN A 128 -24.11 0.51 0.51
CA GLN A 128 -23.92 1.90 0.91
C GLN A 128 -23.08 1.99 2.18
N PHE A 129 -22.21 3.00 2.24
CA PHE A 129 -21.37 3.27 3.41
C PHE A 129 -21.13 4.76 3.61
N THR A 130 -20.65 5.12 4.79
CA THR A 130 -20.15 6.47 5.12
C THR A 130 -18.67 6.44 5.48
N LEU A 131 -18.01 7.57 5.27
CA LEU A 131 -16.59 7.76 5.55
C LEU A 131 -16.34 8.21 6.99
N PRO A 132 -15.11 8.02 7.51
CA PRO A 132 -14.64 8.70 8.71
C PRO A 132 -14.60 10.24 8.55
N GLU A 133 -14.46 10.93 9.68
CA GLU A 133 -14.40 12.40 9.73
C GLU A 133 -13.14 13.00 9.09
N THR A 134 -12.05 12.25 9.03
CA THR A 134 -10.76 12.72 8.51
C THR A 134 -10.35 11.98 7.24
N PRO A 135 -9.61 12.62 6.31
CA PRO A 135 -9.00 11.93 5.19
C PRO A 135 -7.99 10.87 5.65
N GLY A 136 -7.82 9.80 4.87
CA GLY A 136 -6.88 8.73 5.19
C GLY A 136 -7.14 7.42 4.46
N PHE A 137 -6.43 6.37 4.87
CA PHE A 137 -6.58 5.04 4.29
C PHE A 137 -7.73 4.29 4.98
N VAL A 138 -8.74 3.92 4.20
CA VAL A 138 -9.92 3.19 4.67
C VAL A 138 -10.00 1.83 4.00
N SER A 139 -10.72 0.91 4.64
CA SER A 139 -11.02 -0.40 4.10
C SER A 139 -12.50 -0.61 3.86
N PHE A 140 -12.84 -1.38 2.84
CA PHE A 140 -14.16 -1.96 2.63
C PHE A 140 -14.01 -3.48 2.67
N THR A 141 -14.68 -4.15 3.60
CA THR A 141 -14.70 -5.61 3.67
C THR A 141 -16.03 -6.09 3.11
N LEU A 142 -15.95 -6.92 2.07
CA LEU A 142 -17.13 -7.60 1.57
C LEU A 142 -17.44 -8.74 2.54
N SER A 143 -18.49 -8.57 3.34
CA SER A 143 -19.02 -9.66 4.17
C SER A 143 -19.39 -10.86 3.30
N GLU A 144 -19.45 -12.06 3.88
CA GLU A 144 -19.96 -13.27 3.22
C GLU A 144 -21.44 -13.07 2.80
N THR A 145 -21.68 -12.38 1.68
CA THR A 145 -23.02 -12.11 1.16
C THR A 145 -23.32 -12.95 -0.05
N THR A 146 -24.50 -13.57 -0.01
CA THR A 146 -25.19 -14.31 -1.05
C THR A 146 -25.46 -13.43 -2.30
N PRO A 147 -25.19 -13.91 -3.52
CA PRO A 147 -24.78 -15.28 -3.87
C PRO A 147 -23.30 -15.55 -3.58
N PRO A 148 -22.95 -16.79 -3.23
CA PRO A 148 -21.56 -17.19 -3.13
C PRO A 148 -20.87 -16.92 -4.47
N LEU A 149 -19.78 -16.17 -4.41
CA LEU A 149 -18.98 -15.84 -5.58
C LEU A 149 -18.25 -17.09 -6.07
N GLU A 150 -18.20 -17.25 -7.38
CA GLU A 150 -17.60 -18.41 -8.02
C GLU A 150 -16.07 -18.32 -7.95
N VAL A 151 -15.45 -19.44 -7.61
CA VAL A 151 -13.99 -19.59 -7.66
C VAL A 151 -13.53 -19.57 -9.12
N GLU A 152 -12.38 -18.96 -9.38
CA GLU A 152 -11.77 -18.77 -10.70
C GLU A 152 -12.60 -17.87 -11.63
N THR A 153 -13.47 -17.03 -11.06
CA THR A 153 -14.28 -16.05 -11.78
C THR A 153 -13.83 -14.63 -11.44
N ASP A 154 -13.64 -13.81 -12.49
CA ASP A 154 -13.34 -12.39 -12.35
C ASP A 154 -14.62 -11.60 -12.05
N TYR A 155 -14.56 -10.78 -11.01
CA TYR A 155 -15.61 -9.83 -10.65
C TYR A 155 -15.08 -8.42 -10.77
N TYR A 156 -15.87 -7.55 -11.38
CA TYR A 156 -15.63 -6.12 -11.40
C TYR A 156 -16.12 -5.53 -10.09
N TRP A 157 -15.32 -4.66 -9.50
CA TRP A 157 -15.71 -3.86 -8.34
C TRP A 157 -15.48 -2.37 -8.61
N ALA A 158 -16.30 -1.54 -7.97
CA ALA A 158 -16.11 -0.10 -7.94
C ALA A 158 -16.34 0.46 -6.54
N PHE A 159 -15.50 1.41 -6.15
CA PHE A 159 -15.64 2.19 -4.93
C PHE A 159 -16.02 3.62 -5.32
N GLU A 160 -17.29 3.95 -5.11
CA GLU A 160 -17.92 5.19 -5.55
C GLU A 160 -18.15 6.12 -4.37
N LEU A 161 -17.83 7.41 -4.54
CA LEU A 161 -18.08 8.48 -3.59
C LEU A 161 -18.97 9.56 -4.22
N TYR A 162 -20.05 9.91 -3.54
CA TYR A 162 -21.02 10.90 -4.00
C TYR A 162 -20.94 12.15 -3.14
N CYS A 163 -20.45 13.26 -3.71
CA CYS A 163 -20.34 14.54 -3.01
C CYS A 163 -21.68 15.30 -2.92
N ASN A 164 -22.59 15.04 -3.84
CA ASN A 164 -23.93 15.64 -3.87
C ASN A 164 -24.98 14.53 -3.94
N PRO A 165 -25.89 14.41 -2.95
CA PRO A 165 -26.87 13.33 -2.93
C PRO A 165 -27.93 13.44 -4.04
N GLN A 166 -28.04 14.59 -4.70
CA GLN A 166 -28.95 14.82 -5.83
C GLN A 166 -28.30 14.54 -7.19
N ASN A 167 -26.97 14.50 -7.26
CA ASN A 167 -26.24 14.17 -8.49
C ASN A 167 -25.94 12.67 -8.54
N ARG A 168 -25.97 12.11 -9.75
CA ARG A 168 -25.72 10.69 -10.01
C ARG A 168 -24.28 10.39 -10.42
N THR A 169 -23.41 11.39 -10.50
CA THR A 169 -22.03 11.22 -10.97
C THR A 169 -21.08 11.06 -9.79
N PRO A 170 -20.62 9.82 -9.48
CA PRO A 170 -19.64 9.62 -8.42
C PRO A 170 -18.23 10.03 -8.86
N LEU A 171 -17.39 10.33 -7.88
CA LEU A 171 -15.94 10.08 -7.98
C LEU A 171 -15.72 8.60 -7.68
N TYR A 172 -14.95 7.88 -8.48
CA TYR A 172 -14.77 6.45 -8.25
C TYR A 172 -13.40 5.94 -8.68
N VAL A 173 -13.01 4.83 -8.06
CA VAL A 173 -11.94 3.93 -8.51
C VAL A 173 -12.53 2.56 -8.73
N GLU A 174 -11.95 1.79 -9.63
CA GLU A 174 -12.52 0.53 -10.10
C GLU A 174 -11.43 -0.45 -10.51
N GLY A 175 -11.78 -1.73 -10.52
CA GLY A 175 -10.90 -2.78 -10.99
C GLY A 175 -11.55 -4.15 -10.86
N TRP A 176 -10.71 -5.16 -10.79
CA TRP A 176 -11.11 -6.56 -10.83
C TRP A 176 -10.53 -7.33 -9.65
N ILE A 177 -11.28 -8.32 -9.22
CA ILE A 177 -10.88 -9.27 -8.20
C ILE A 177 -11.26 -10.68 -8.66
N GLN A 178 -10.38 -11.63 -8.40
CA GLN A 178 -10.63 -13.05 -8.65
C GLN A 178 -10.49 -13.84 -7.36
N TRP A 179 -11.50 -14.64 -7.03
CA TRP A 179 -11.41 -15.61 -5.95
C TRP A 179 -10.71 -16.86 -6.45
N THR A 180 -9.69 -17.31 -5.73
CA THR A 180 -8.97 -18.57 -6.01
C THR A 180 -8.96 -19.45 -4.78
N LEU A 181 -8.80 -20.76 -4.97
CA LEU A 181 -8.53 -21.66 -3.86
C LEU A 181 -7.06 -21.54 -3.43
N PRO A 182 -6.77 -21.57 -2.12
CA PRO A 182 -5.40 -21.65 -1.64
C PRO A 182 -4.78 -23.00 -2.00
N SER A 183 -3.50 -23.01 -2.40
CA SER A 183 -2.76 -24.26 -2.62
C SER A 183 -2.47 -24.96 -1.29
N GLU A 184 -2.26 -26.28 -1.34
CA GLU A 184 -1.89 -27.06 -0.14
C GLU A 184 -0.59 -26.54 0.48
N ASP A 185 0.40 -26.20 -0.34
CA ASP A 185 1.67 -25.62 0.12
C ASP A 185 1.45 -24.26 0.82
N MET A 186 0.59 -23.41 0.26
CA MET A 186 0.27 -22.12 0.88
C MET A 186 -0.43 -22.30 2.23
N ASN A 187 -1.43 -23.20 2.31
CA ASN A 187 -2.09 -23.51 3.57
C ASN A 187 -1.10 -24.04 4.61
N ASN A 188 -0.21 -24.96 4.21
CA ASN A 188 0.82 -25.48 5.10
C ASN A 188 1.76 -24.37 5.61
N GLN A 189 2.16 -23.42 4.75
CA GLN A 189 2.99 -22.29 5.17
C GLN A 189 2.26 -21.36 6.17
N LEU A 190 0.98 -21.09 5.93
CA LEU A 190 0.14 -20.29 6.83
C LEU A 190 -0.08 -20.99 8.19
N ASP A 191 -0.35 -22.29 8.18
CA ASP A 191 -0.60 -23.09 9.39
C ASP A 191 0.67 -23.25 10.25
N VAL A 192 1.83 -23.43 9.62
CA VAL A 192 3.13 -23.52 10.32
C VAL A 192 3.54 -22.18 10.92
N GLY A 193 3.18 -21.06 10.27
CA GLY A 193 3.38 -19.70 10.79
C GLY A 193 4.84 -19.25 10.91
N THR A 194 5.79 -19.94 10.28
CA THR A 194 7.22 -19.54 10.29
C THR A 194 7.49 -18.36 9.34
N THR A 195 6.73 -18.28 8.24
CA THR A 195 6.76 -17.15 7.31
C THR A 195 5.59 -16.21 7.65
N PRO A 196 5.80 -14.88 7.75
CA PRO A 196 4.69 -13.95 7.96
C PRO A 196 3.61 -14.10 6.88
N ALA A 197 2.34 -14.10 7.27
CA ALA A 197 1.21 -14.37 6.37
C ALA A 197 1.20 -13.48 5.11
N HIS A 198 1.46 -12.17 5.27
CA HIS A 198 1.53 -11.23 4.14
C HIS A 198 2.59 -11.64 3.11
N GLN A 199 3.73 -12.23 3.52
CA GLN A 199 4.76 -12.70 2.60
C GLN A 199 4.34 -13.99 1.89
N VAL A 200 3.57 -14.84 2.56
CA VAL A 200 3.00 -16.04 1.94
C VAL A 200 2.02 -15.61 0.84
N TYR A 201 1.09 -14.70 1.13
CA TYR A 201 0.14 -14.17 0.14
C TYR A 201 0.85 -13.46 -1.01
N TRP A 202 1.82 -12.59 -0.72
CA TRP A 202 2.58 -11.86 -1.74
C TRP A 202 3.29 -12.83 -2.71
N LYS A 203 4.02 -13.83 -2.20
CA LYS A 203 4.74 -14.81 -3.02
C LYS A 203 3.82 -15.70 -3.88
N ASN A 204 2.55 -15.82 -3.51
CA ASN A 204 1.55 -16.60 -4.25
C ASN A 204 0.65 -15.72 -5.13
N ALA A 205 1.02 -14.46 -5.36
CA ALA A 205 0.25 -13.49 -6.12
C ALA A 205 -1.20 -13.31 -5.61
N ILE A 206 -1.40 -13.39 -4.29
CA ILE A 206 -2.68 -13.12 -3.60
C ILE A 206 -2.65 -11.69 -3.05
N TRP A 207 -2.99 -10.73 -3.92
CA TRP A 207 -2.77 -9.31 -3.66
C TRP A 207 -3.62 -8.77 -2.50
N PHE A 208 -4.93 -9.01 -2.55
CA PHE A 208 -5.87 -8.39 -1.61
C PHE A 208 -5.60 -8.83 -0.17
N ASP A 209 -5.32 -10.12 0.04
CA ASP A 209 -4.95 -10.67 1.34
C ASP A 209 -3.58 -10.13 1.81
N ALA A 210 -2.58 -10.02 0.92
CA ALA A 210 -1.27 -9.48 1.27
C ALA A 210 -1.35 -8.01 1.73
N VAL A 211 -2.06 -7.17 0.98
CA VAL A 211 -2.28 -5.76 1.33
C VAL A 211 -3.09 -5.66 2.62
N ASN A 212 -4.13 -6.46 2.77
CA ASN A 212 -4.96 -6.43 3.98
C ASN A 212 -4.16 -6.79 5.23
N GLU A 213 -3.46 -7.92 5.24
CA GLU A 213 -2.64 -8.35 6.36
C GLU A 213 -1.65 -7.27 6.80
N LEU A 214 -0.93 -6.70 5.84
CA LEU A 214 0.11 -5.72 6.14
C LEU A 214 -0.45 -4.37 6.57
N THR A 215 -1.57 -3.94 5.98
CA THR A 215 -2.25 -2.68 6.36
C THR A 215 -2.88 -2.78 7.75
N GLN A 216 -3.45 -3.94 8.11
CA GLN A 216 -3.96 -4.19 9.47
C GLN A 216 -2.83 -4.19 10.50
N GLN A 217 -1.67 -4.78 10.19
CA GLN A 217 -0.50 -4.73 11.06
C GLN A 217 -0.02 -3.29 11.28
N ARG A 218 0.02 -2.47 10.22
CA ARG A 218 0.33 -1.03 10.33
C ARG A 218 -0.70 -0.27 11.15
N LEU A 219 -1.99 -0.57 11.01
CA LEU A 219 -3.05 0.04 11.81
C LEU A 219 -2.85 -0.24 13.31
N MET A 220 -2.46 -1.46 13.66
CA MET A 220 -2.17 -1.85 15.06
C MET A 220 -0.84 -1.30 15.58
N GLN A 221 0.14 -1.08 14.70
CA GLN A 221 1.50 -0.68 15.05
C GLN A 221 1.96 0.53 14.20
N PRO A 222 1.33 1.71 14.33
CA PRO A 222 1.52 2.83 13.41
C PRO A 222 2.92 3.46 13.46
N MET A 223 3.70 3.18 14.52
CA MET A 223 5.07 3.68 14.70
C MET A 223 6.15 2.69 14.26
N ASP A 224 5.76 1.50 13.80
CA ASP A 224 6.72 0.50 13.31
C ASP A 224 7.17 0.86 11.89
N ARG A 225 8.42 1.34 11.80
CA ARG A 225 9.06 1.73 10.54
C ARG A 225 9.38 0.55 9.63
N VAL A 226 9.53 -0.65 10.18
CA VAL A 226 9.78 -1.86 9.39
C VAL A 226 8.49 -2.24 8.65
N LEU A 227 7.35 -2.27 9.35
CA LEU A 227 6.04 -2.52 8.73
C LEU A 227 5.68 -1.44 7.71
N GLU A 228 6.01 -0.17 7.97
CA GLU A 228 5.85 0.91 6.99
C GLU A 228 6.67 0.65 5.72
N ALA A 229 7.95 0.31 5.85
CA ALA A 229 8.81 0.04 4.72
C ALA A 229 8.36 -1.20 3.92
N GLU A 230 7.94 -2.26 4.59
CA GLU A 230 7.40 -3.47 3.92
C GLU A 230 6.11 -3.16 3.18
N TRP A 231 5.22 -2.36 3.76
CA TRP A 231 3.96 -1.97 3.13
C TRP A 231 4.16 -1.13 1.88
N LEU A 232 5.02 -0.10 1.96
CA LEU A 232 5.37 0.69 0.78
C LEU A 232 6.04 -0.16 -0.30
N ARG A 233 6.87 -1.14 0.09
CA ARG A 233 7.49 -2.05 -0.87
C ARG A 233 6.45 -2.94 -1.58
N LEU A 234 5.46 -3.47 -0.86
CA LEU A 234 4.37 -4.24 -1.45
C LEU A 234 3.57 -3.39 -2.45
N LEU A 235 3.19 -2.18 -2.06
CA LEU A 235 2.45 -1.27 -2.94
C LEU A 235 3.27 -0.89 -4.18
N GLN A 236 4.57 -0.62 -4.02
CA GLN A 236 5.47 -0.33 -5.12
C GLN A 236 5.64 -1.52 -6.09
N ASP A 237 5.62 -2.75 -5.59
CA ASP A 237 5.69 -3.97 -6.40
C ASP A 237 4.43 -4.18 -7.26
N GLY A 238 3.25 -3.78 -6.76
CA GLY A 238 2.04 -3.65 -7.58
C GLY A 238 2.06 -2.45 -8.54
N GLY A 239 3.12 -1.64 -8.48
CA GLY A 239 3.33 -0.50 -9.37
C GLY A 239 2.75 0.82 -8.85
N LEU A 240 2.22 0.91 -7.62
CA LEU A 240 1.79 2.20 -7.07
C LEU A 240 2.98 3.15 -6.92
N ASP A 241 2.77 4.44 -7.21
CA ASP A 241 3.77 5.48 -6.95
C ASP A 241 3.72 5.84 -5.47
N THR A 242 4.54 5.15 -4.67
CA THR A 242 4.58 5.32 -3.22
C THR A 242 5.25 6.61 -2.77
N GLU A 243 5.97 7.32 -3.65
CA GLU A 243 6.51 8.64 -3.36
C GLU A 243 5.42 9.72 -3.39
N GLN A 244 4.35 9.48 -4.15
CA GLN A 244 3.17 10.35 -4.23
C GLN A 244 2.03 9.90 -3.29
N LEU A 245 2.17 8.77 -2.59
CA LEU A 245 1.17 8.33 -1.63
C LEU A 245 1.12 9.30 -0.43
N PRO A 246 -0.07 9.78 -0.06
CA PRO A 246 -0.19 10.73 1.05
C PRO A 246 0.13 10.08 2.41
N THR A 247 0.51 10.91 3.39
CA THR A 247 1.01 10.46 4.71
C THR A 247 -0.07 10.38 5.80
N GLU A 248 -1.33 10.56 5.42
CA GLU A 248 -2.51 10.48 6.28
C GLU A 248 -2.63 9.10 6.97
N PRO A 249 -3.29 9.03 8.12
CA PRO A 249 -3.37 7.80 8.90
C PRO A 249 -4.17 6.70 8.18
N ILE A 250 -3.91 5.47 8.59
CA ILE A 250 -4.81 4.35 8.34
C ILE A 250 -5.94 4.44 9.36
N LEU A 251 -7.17 4.47 8.88
CA LEU A 251 -8.40 4.69 9.65
C LEU A 251 -9.19 3.40 9.88
N GLY A 252 -8.95 2.37 9.07
CA GLY A 252 -9.67 1.09 9.15
C GLY A 252 -10.96 1.09 8.33
N ALA A 253 -11.96 0.32 8.76
CA ALA A 253 -13.16 0.07 7.96
C ALA A 253 -14.08 1.30 7.83
N VAL A 254 -14.68 1.46 6.66
CA VAL A 254 -15.84 2.36 6.47
C VAL A 254 -17.05 1.86 7.25
N ILE A 255 -18.02 2.74 7.48
CA ILE A 255 -19.25 2.42 8.22
C ILE A 255 -20.33 2.00 7.22
N ILE A 256 -20.68 0.71 7.19
CA ILE A 256 -21.75 0.19 6.33
C ILE A 256 -23.11 0.67 6.85
N GLU A 257 -23.94 1.20 5.93
CA GLU A 257 -25.32 1.57 6.23
C GLU A 257 -26.25 0.40 5.93
N ASN A 258 -27.05 0.00 6.92
CA ASN A 258 -28.06 -1.06 6.80
C ASN A 258 -29.44 -0.50 6.42
#